data_AF-J9QZX0-F1
#
_entry.id   AF-J9QZX0-F1
#
_cell.length_a   1.000
_cell.length_b   1.000
_cell.length_c   1.000
_cell.angle_alpha   90.00
_cell.angle_beta   90.00
_cell.angle_gamma   90.00
#
_symmetry.space_group_name_H-M   'P 1'
#
loop_
_entity.id
_entity.type
_entity.pdbx_description
1 polymer ?
#
loop_
_entity_poly.entity_id
_entity_poly.type
_entity_poly.pdbx_seq_one_letter_code
_entity_poly.pdbx_strand_id
1 'polypeptide(L)'
;MVLLQKGQESEFLNQKYYVIDSINRQNPKQKQYITPRYSDIVKNSSELGKSLFYKHLDGFIYEYPKFVQLKWNIRKEKKDILGYHCQRATVDYGGRHWEAWFSNEIPIQSGPYVFRGLPGLILEIKDTEEYFKYQMISIEKQHEIKWVEPSAVMDGKLERLKEDRWLAIVQSYYNNPIANYKLHNWKMYKQDGSEFTEQDYKEMGRQIQNELKRKNNPIEKEYQLIVE
;
A
#
# COMPACT_ATOMS: atom_id res chain seq x y z
N MET A 1 -1.09 0.17 10.27
CA MET A 1 0.03 0.02 9.31
C MET A 1 1.30 -0.17 10.12
N VAL A 2 2.35 -0.74 9.53
CA VAL A 2 3.68 -0.89 10.15
C VAL A 2 4.73 -0.35 9.19
N LEU A 3 5.73 0.33 9.73
CA LEU A 3 6.96 0.71 9.04
C LEU A 3 8.11 -0.12 9.62
N LEU A 4 8.62 -1.06 8.83
CA LEU A 4 9.84 -1.80 9.14
C LEU A 4 11.03 -1.00 8.62
N GLN A 5 12.09 -0.86 9.42
CA GLN A 5 13.28 -0.10 9.05
C GLN A 5 14.55 -0.88 9.37
N LYS A 6 15.40 -1.12 8.36
CA LYS A 6 16.71 -1.77 8.55
C LYS A 6 17.76 -1.02 7.72
N GLY A 7 18.72 -0.39 8.39
CA GLY A 7 19.72 0.45 7.72
C GLY A 7 19.05 1.58 6.93
N GLN A 8 19.31 1.65 5.63
CA GLN A 8 18.72 2.64 4.72
C GLN A 8 17.54 2.11 3.90
N GLU A 9 16.99 0.96 4.30
CA GLU A 9 15.84 0.32 3.66
C GLU A 9 14.62 0.36 4.58
N SER A 10 13.44 0.47 3.98
CA SER A 10 12.19 0.43 4.71
C SER A 10 11.10 -0.33 3.97
N GLU A 11 10.16 -0.88 4.73
CA GLU A 11 8.96 -1.52 4.19
C GLU A 11 7.74 -0.98 4.93
N PHE A 12 6.78 -0.45 4.20
CA PHE A 12 5.51 0.04 4.73
C PHE A 12 4.36 -0.83 4.26
N LEU A 13 3.62 -1.39 5.21
CA LEU A 13 2.59 -2.39 4.92
C LEU A 13 1.48 -2.40 5.97
N ASN A 14 0.42 -3.15 5.68
CA ASN A 14 -0.61 -3.45 6.67
C ASN A 14 -0.05 -4.37 7.78
N GLN A 15 -0.34 -4.07 9.05
CA GLN A 15 0.11 -4.90 10.19
C GLN A 15 -0.33 -6.36 10.05
N LYS A 16 -1.50 -6.63 9.47
CA LYS A 16 -1.99 -8.00 9.27
C LYS A 16 -1.06 -8.83 8.39
N TYR A 17 -0.42 -8.23 7.38
CA TYR A 17 0.56 -8.95 6.56
C TYR A 17 1.78 -9.36 7.39
N TYR A 18 2.29 -8.49 8.25
CA TYR A 18 3.41 -8.82 9.15
C TYR A 18 3.09 -10.03 10.03
N VAL A 19 1.87 -10.10 10.58
CA VAL A 19 1.41 -11.23 11.39
C VAL A 19 1.28 -12.51 10.56
N ILE A 20 0.63 -12.44 9.40
CA ILE A 20 0.41 -13.60 8.51
C ILE A 20 1.74 -14.16 7.98
N ASP A 21 2.68 -13.30 7.62
CA ASP A 21 4.02 -13.68 7.19
C ASP A 21 4.76 -14.49 8.27
N SER A 22 4.67 -14.06 9.53
CA SER A 22 5.22 -14.80 10.67
C SER A 22 4.57 -16.19 10.83
N ILE A 23 3.25 -16.28 10.69
CA ILE A 23 2.50 -17.54 10.78
C ILE A 23 2.89 -18.49 9.64
N ASN A 24 3.00 -17.97 8.41
CA ASN A 24 3.29 -18.77 7.22
C ASN A 24 4.73 -19.28 7.19
N ARG A 25 5.69 -18.55 7.78
CA ARG A 25 7.05 -19.06 7.96
C ARG A 25 7.12 -20.28 8.88
N GLN A 26 6.25 -20.34 9.89
CA GLN A 26 6.17 -21.48 10.80
C GLN A 26 5.38 -22.66 10.18
N ASN A 27 4.43 -22.37 9.28
CA ASN A 27 3.54 -23.36 8.67
C ASN A 27 3.59 -23.32 7.13
N PRO A 28 4.73 -23.60 6.48
CA PRO A 28 4.91 -23.41 5.04
C PRO A 28 4.01 -24.32 4.18
N LYS A 29 3.48 -25.42 4.73
CA LYS A 29 2.56 -26.34 4.04
C LYS A 29 1.10 -25.89 4.06
N GLN A 30 0.74 -24.96 4.93
CA GLN A 30 -0.65 -24.48 5.10
C GLN A 30 -0.64 -22.96 5.24
N LYS A 31 -0.24 -22.29 4.16
CA LYS A 31 -0.19 -20.83 4.11
C LYS A 31 -1.59 -20.23 4.20
N GLN A 32 -1.67 -19.11 4.90
CA GLN A 32 -2.84 -18.26 4.99
C GLN A 32 -2.61 -17.00 4.15
N TYR A 33 -3.64 -16.51 3.48
CA TYR A 33 -3.57 -15.26 2.71
C TYR A 33 -4.63 -14.30 3.20
N ILE A 34 -4.38 -13.00 3.06
CA ILE A 34 -5.33 -11.97 3.46
C ILE A 34 -5.35 -10.82 2.45
N THR A 35 -6.49 -10.16 2.31
CA THR A 35 -6.60 -8.91 1.54
C THR A 35 -7.21 -7.84 2.44
N PRO A 36 -6.37 -7.12 3.22
CA PRO A 36 -6.86 -6.04 4.07
C PRO A 36 -7.31 -4.85 3.22
N ARG A 37 -8.14 -3.98 3.80
CA ARG A 37 -8.67 -2.78 3.11
C ARG A 37 -7.58 -1.89 2.50
N TYR A 38 -6.43 -1.79 3.17
CA TYR A 38 -5.22 -1.18 2.63
C TYR A 38 -4.20 -2.29 2.44
N SER A 39 -4.11 -2.77 1.20
CA SER A 39 -3.36 -3.97 0.81
C SER A 39 -2.01 -3.68 0.17
N ASP A 40 -1.65 -2.42 -0.04
CA ASP A 40 -0.37 -2.08 -0.68
C ASP A 40 0.81 -2.39 0.25
N ILE A 41 1.88 -2.89 -0.35
CA ILE A 41 3.20 -2.96 0.28
C ILE A 41 4.13 -2.03 -0.51
N VAL A 42 4.84 -1.15 0.20
CA VAL A 42 5.84 -0.25 -0.40
C VAL A 42 7.20 -0.53 0.21
N LYS A 43 8.15 -0.95 -0.62
CA LYS A 43 9.55 -1.13 -0.24
C LYS A 43 10.37 0.06 -0.74
N ASN A 44 11.17 0.65 0.14
CA ASN A 44 11.99 1.81 -0.13
C ASN A 44 13.46 1.44 0.07
N SER A 45 14.32 1.85 -0.87
CA SER A 45 15.77 1.77 -0.73
C SER A 45 16.40 3.12 -1.07
N SER A 46 17.40 3.50 -0.30
CA SER A 46 18.22 4.70 -0.52
C SER A 46 19.03 4.67 -1.82
N GLU A 47 19.45 3.49 -2.29
CA GLU A 47 20.39 3.38 -3.42
C GLU A 47 19.76 3.70 -4.78
N LEU A 48 18.43 3.59 -4.90
CA LEU A 48 17.77 3.64 -6.20
C LEU A 48 16.90 4.89 -6.42
N GLY A 49 16.62 5.69 -5.39
CA GLY A 49 15.59 6.74 -5.44
C GLY A 49 14.19 6.22 -5.83
N LYS A 50 14.05 4.90 -5.96
CA LYS A 50 12.88 4.17 -6.42
C LYS A 50 12.22 3.51 -5.22
N SER A 51 10.90 3.55 -5.23
CA SER A 51 10.06 2.73 -4.36
C SER A 51 9.51 1.58 -5.19
N LEU A 52 9.50 0.38 -4.61
CA LEU A 52 8.91 -0.79 -5.22
C LEU A 52 7.53 -1.02 -4.62
N PHE A 53 6.51 -1.01 -5.47
CA PHE A 53 5.13 -1.18 -5.10
C PHE A 53 4.68 -2.60 -5.35
N TYR A 54 3.93 -3.17 -4.39
CA TYR A 54 3.17 -4.40 -4.58
C TYR A 54 1.70 -4.11 -4.33
N LYS A 55 0.87 -4.42 -5.32
CA LYS A 55 -0.58 -4.25 -5.25
C LYS A 55 -1.27 -5.56 -5.64
N HIS A 56 -2.31 -5.91 -4.90
CA HIS A 56 -3.10 -7.10 -5.18
C HIS A 56 -4.38 -6.73 -5.92
N LEU A 57 -4.63 -7.37 -7.06
CA LEU A 57 -5.86 -7.21 -7.82
C LEU A 57 -6.17 -8.48 -8.60
N ASP A 58 -7.41 -8.97 -8.47
CA ASP A 58 -7.98 -10.05 -9.29
C ASP A 58 -7.16 -11.34 -9.35
N GLY A 59 -6.60 -11.77 -8.21
CA GLY A 59 -5.77 -12.99 -8.11
C GLY A 59 -4.34 -12.82 -8.63
N PHE A 60 -3.90 -11.57 -8.81
CA PHE A 60 -2.54 -11.23 -9.17
C PHE A 60 -1.92 -10.26 -8.17
N ILE A 61 -0.59 -10.39 -8.01
CA ILE A 61 0.25 -9.47 -7.27
C ILE A 61 1.06 -8.71 -8.30
N TYR A 62 0.83 -7.42 -8.42
CA TYR A 62 1.53 -6.56 -9.37
C TYR A 62 2.69 -5.85 -8.68
N GLU A 63 3.90 -6.08 -9.18
CA GLU A 63 5.13 -5.46 -8.73
C GLU A 63 5.59 -4.42 -9.76
N TYR A 64 5.82 -3.18 -9.32
CA TYR A 64 6.38 -2.15 -10.19
C TYR A 64 7.22 -1.11 -9.45
N PRO A 65 8.35 -0.65 -10.04
CA PRO A 65 9.14 0.42 -9.47
C PRO A 65 8.58 1.78 -9.87
N LYS A 66 8.59 2.74 -8.93
CA LYS A 66 8.27 4.16 -9.15
C LYS A 66 9.41 5.01 -8.63
N PHE A 67 9.87 5.98 -9.42
CA PHE A 67 10.83 6.97 -8.93
C PHE A 67 10.09 8.02 -8.10
N VAL A 68 10.58 8.28 -6.88
CA VAL A 68 9.93 9.23 -5.96
C VAL A 68 10.95 10.25 -5.48
N GLN A 69 10.76 11.50 -5.89
CA GLN A 69 11.51 12.65 -5.42
C GLN A 69 10.60 13.58 -4.63
N LEU A 70 10.94 13.80 -3.36
CA LEU A 70 10.18 14.65 -2.45
C LEU A 70 10.96 15.93 -2.16
N LYS A 71 10.41 17.06 -2.58
CA LYS A 71 11.00 18.40 -2.35
C LYS A 71 10.40 18.98 -1.07
N TRP A 72 10.94 18.57 0.06
CA TRP A 72 10.48 19.03 1.37
C TRP A 72 10.77 20.51 1.60
N ASN A 73 9.78 21.22 2.15
CA ASN A 73 9.95 22.56 2.70
C ASN A 73 9.86 22.49 4.23
N ILE A 74 11.01 22.53 4.90
CA ILE A 74 11.10 22.49 6.36
C ILE A 74 10.66 23.84 6.93
N ARG A 75 9.76 23.80 7.89
CA ARG A 75 9.14 24.98 8.49
C ARG A 75 9.60 25.16 9.94
N LYS A 76 9.31 26.32 10.54
CA LYS A 76 9.83 26.67 11.88
C LYS A 76 8.96 26.12 13.02
N GLU A 77 7.73 25.72 12.73
CA GLU A 77 6.79 25.24 13.73
C GLU A 77 7.29 23.94 14.36
N LYS A 78 7.06 23.84 15.67
CA LYS A 78 7.47 22.74 16.52
C LYS A 78 6.28 22.19 17.27
N LYS A 79 6.29 20.90 17.56
CA LYS A 79 5.33 20.24 18.46
C LYS A 79 5.94 18.96 19.02
N ASP A 80 5.40 18.46 20.12
CA ASP A 80 5.82 17.19 20.70
C ASP A 80 4.90 16.06 20.24
N ILE A 81 5.49 14.94 19.80
CA ILE A 81 4.77 13.70 19.48
C ILE A 81 5.49 12.57 20.20
N LEU A 82 4.76 11.82 21.06
CA LEU A 82 5.32 10.70 21.83
C LEU A 82 6.57 11.07 22.64
N GLY A 83 6.68 12.32 23.09
CA GLY A 83 7.84 12.83 23.84
C GLY A 83 9.03 13.29 22.99
N TYR A 84 8.94 13.21 21.65
CA TYR A 84 9.97 13.70 20.74
C TYR A 84 9.65 15.10 20.21
N HIS A 85 10.64 15.98 20.19
CA HIS A 85 10.54 17.29 19.60
C HIS A 85 10.49 17.16 18.07
N CYS A 86 9.34 17.51 17.50
CA CYS A 86 9.11 17.44 16.07
C CYS A 86 9.15 18.80 15.42
N GLN A 87 9.58 18.84 14.17
CA GLN A 87 9.53 19.98 13.29
C GLN A 87 8.58 19.72 12.12
N ARG A 88 7.86 20.76 11.72
CA ARG A 88 6.93 20.68 10.59
C ARG A 88 7.68 20.74 9.26
N ALA A 89 7.20 20.00 8.28
CA ALA A 89 7.62 20.09 6.89
C ALA A 89 6.41 19.92 5.96
N THR A 90 6.47 20.50 4.77
CA THR A 90 5.43 20.35 3.74
C THR A 90 6.01 19.82 2.45
N VAL A 91 5.23 19.05 1.69
CA VAL A 91 5.61 18.57 0.35
C VAL A 91 4.37 18.39 -0.53
N ASP A 92 4.57 18.53 -1.84
CA ASP A 92 3.55 18.21 -2.84
C ASP A 92 3.88 16.85 -3.45
N TYR A 93 2.92 15.94 -3.41
CA TYR A 93 3.09 14.58 -3.93
C TYR A 93 1.75 13.99 -4.36
N GLY A 94 1.72 13.34 -5.54
CA GLY A 94 0.53 12.64 -6.05
C GLY A 94 -0.67 13.55 -6.30
N GLY A 95 -0.45 14.84 -6.61
CA GLY A 95 -1.54 15.82 -6.74
C GLY A 95 -2.17 16.24 -5.41
N ARG A 96 -1.48 16.02 -4.28
CA ARG A 96 -1.90 16.41 -2.93
C ARG A 96 -0.84 17.25 -2.25
N HIS A 97 -1.31 18.11 -1.35
CA HIS A 97 -0.48 18.87 -0.42
C HIS A 97 -0.39 18.11 0.90
N TRP A 98 0.82 17.88 1.39
CA TRP A 98 1.08 17.12 2.61
C TRP A 98 1.73 17.98 3.68
N GLU A 99 1.32 17.76 4.93
CA GLU A 99 1.99 18.25 6.13
C GLU A 99 2.54 17.08 6.92
N ALA A 100 3.84 17.11 7.20
CA ALA A 100 4.56 16.12 7.99
C ALA A 100 5.17 16.75 9.24
N TRP A 101 5.31 15.95 10.29
CA TRP A 101 6.02 16.27 11.51
C TRP A 101 7.09 15.21 11.75
N PHE A 102 8.35 15.63 11.78
CA PHE A 102 9.51 14.75 11.89
C PHE A 102 10.39 15.12 13.07
N SER A 103 11.10 14.16 13.66
CA SER A 103 12.04 14.41 14.75
C SER A 103 13.46 13.97 14.38
N ASN A 104 14.43 14.87 14.54
CA ASN A 104 15.85 14.60 14.34
C ASN A 104 16.49 13.83 15.51
N GLU A 105 15.78 13.68 16.64
CA GLU A 105 16.20 12.82 17.76
C GLU A 105 16.24 11.34 17.37
N ILE A 106 15.46 10.97 16.34
CA ILE A 106 15.51 9.68 15.69
C ILE A 106 16.10 9.90 14.29
N PRO A 107 17.43 9.76 14.10
CA PRO A 107 18.12 10.13 12.86
C PRO A 107 17.93 9.10 11.74
N ILE A 108 16.68 8.70 11.50
CA ILE A 108 16.24 7.77 10.45
C ILE A 108 15.42 8.57 9.46
N GLN A 109 15.90 8.73 8.23
CA GLN A 109 15.24 9.56 7.20
C GLN A 109 14.08 8.82 6.51
N SER A 110 13.15 8.27 7.28
CA SER A 110 12.07 7.39 6.82
C SER A 110 10.70 7.89 7.27
N GLY A 111 9.67 7.21 6.82
CA GLY A 111 8.28 7.55 7.10
C GLY A 111 7.31 6.58 6.42
N PRO A 112 6.01 6.78 6.62
CA PRO A 112 5.00 5.93 6.02
C PRO A 112 5.00 6.05 4.49
N TYR A 113 4.60 4.96 3.83
CA TYR A 113 4.43 4.91 2.38
C TYR A 113 5.73 5.27 1.64
N VAL A 114 5.71 6.31 0.80
CA VAL A 114 6.89 6.81 0.09
C VAL A 114 7.59 7.97 0.79
N PHE A 115 7.03 8.49 1.89
CA PHE A 115 7.47 9.73 2.52
C PHE A 115 8.77 9.51 3.27
N ARG A 116 9.87 10.06 2.74
CA ARG A 116 11.23 9.90 3.26
C ARG A 116 12.10 11.12 2.92
N GLY A 117 13.31 11.19 3.48
CA GLY A 117 14.31 12.20 3.14
C GLY A 117 14.27 13.50 3.97
N LEU A 118 13.47 13.54 5.04
CA LEU A 118 13.62 14.57 6.08
C LEU A 118 14.78 14.19 7.01
N PRO A 119 15.45 15.14 7.69
CA PRO A 119 16.55 14.87 8.61
C PRO A 119 16.03 14.33 9.96
N GLY A 120 15.34 13.20 9.93
CA GLY A 120 14.68 12.57 11.07
C GLY A 120 13.48 11.73 10.67
N LEU A 121 12.96 10.95 11.61
CA LEU A 121 11.82 10.06 11.38
C LEU A 121 10.51 10.86 11.34
N ILE A 122 9.69 10.62 10.31
CA ILE A 122 8.33 11.18 10.23
C ILE A 122 7.45 10.46 11.26
N LEU A 123 6.97 11.19 12.26
CA LEU A 123 6.08 10.66 13.31
C LEU A 123 4.60 10.94 13.02
N GLU A 124 4.31 11.93 12.18
CA GLU A 124 2.95 12.20 11.71
C GLU A 124 3.01 12.77 10.30
N ILE A 125 2.08 12.39 9.43
CA ILE A 125 1.89 13.02 8.13
C ILE A 125 0.43 12.89 7.69
N LYS A 126 -0.10 13.97 7.10
CA LYS A 126 -1.46 14.01 6.55
C LYS A 126 -1.54 14.84 5.28
N ASP A 127 -2.51 14.54 4.42
CA ASP A 127 -2.87 15.48 3.35
C ASP A 127 -3.76 16.59 3.90
N THR A 128 -3.77 17.76 3.23
CA THR A 128 -4.54 18.93 3.69
C THR A 128 -6.04 18.72 3.70
N GLU A 129 -6.54 17.77 2.90
CA GLU A 129 -7.95 17.38 2.85
C GLU A 129 -8.28 16.31 3.92
N GLU A 130 -7.30 15.83 4.68
CA GLU A 130 -7.38 14.81 5.73
C GLU A 130 -7.99 13.47 5.31
N TYR A 131 -7.96 13.14 4.01
CA TYR A 131 -8.32 11.81 3.51
C TYR A 131 -7.30 10.74 3.93
N PHE A 132 -6.04 11.15 4.07
CA PHE A 132 -4.93 10.30 4.46
C PHE A 132 -4.22 10.92 5.66
N LYS A 133 -4.19 10.16 6.75
CA LYS A 133 -3.48 10.54 7.97
C LYS A 133 -2.76 9.32 8.54
N TYR A 134 -1.46 9.48 8.78
CA TYR A 134 -0.62 8.51 9.45
C TYR A 134 -0.05 9.18 10.70
N GLN A 135 -0.20 8.52 11.84
CA GLN A 135 0.32 8.97 13.12
C GLN A 135 1.02 7.80 13.81
N MET A 136 2.22 8.05 14.29
CA MET A 136 3.00 7.08 15.06
C MET A 136 2.27 6.76 16.36
N ILE A 137 2.12 5.48 16.66
CA ILE A 137 1.50 4.99 17.91
C ILE A 137 2.53 4.43 18.88
N SER A 138 3.57 3.79 18.37
CA SER A 138 4.65 3.18 19.15
C SER A 138 5.88 3.00 18.28
N ILE A 139 7.04 2.88 18.94
CA ILE A 139 8.31 2.56 18.31
C ILE A 139 8.89 1.38 19.08
N GLU A 140 9.21 0.30 18.36
CA GLU A 140 9.75 -0.92 18.94
C GLU A 140 11.09 -1.25 18.30
N LYS A 141 12.12 -1.42 19.13
CA LYS A 141 13.41 -1.91 18.68
C LYS A 141 13.36 -3.43 18.57
N GLN A 142 13.57 -3.93 17.35
CA GLN A 142 13.62 -5.36 17.06
C GLN A 142 15.08 -5.79 16.84
N HIS A 143 15.45 -6.97 17.35
CA HIS A 143 16.80 -7.52 17.17
C HIS A 143 17.00 -8.04 15.74
N GLU A 144 15.96 -8.61 15.15
CA GLU A 144 15.94 -9.08 13.78
C GLU A 144 14.69 -8.55 13.08
N ILE A 145 14.87 -7.94 11.91
CA ILE A 145 13.77 -7.51 11.04
C ILE A 145 13.82 -8.38 9.80
N LYS A 146 12.71 -9.09 9.55
CA LYS A 146 12.48 -9.87 8.33
C LYS A 146 11.51 -9.11 7.45
N TRP A 147 11.91 -8.89 6.19
CA TRP A 147 11.04 -8.31 5.19
C TRP A 147 9.88 -9.24 4.88
N VAL A 148 8.70 -8.68 4.66
CA VAL A 148 7.54 -9.46 4.24
C VAL A 148 7.73 -9.84 2.78
N GLU A 149 7.54 -11.12 2.47
CA GLU A 149 7.48 -11.58 1.09
C GLU A 149 6.02 -11.43 0.60
N PRO A 150 5.73 -10.58 -0.40
CA PRO A 150 4.35 -10.32 -0.82
C PRO A 150 3.58 -11.59 -1.21
N SER A 151 4.23 -12.51 -1.93
CA SER A 151 3.65 -13.82 -2.29
C SER A 151 3.50 -14.80 -1.13
N ALA A 152 4.02 -14.46 0.06
CA ALA A 152 3.76 -15.22 1.28
C ALA A 152 2.51 -14.71 2.02
N VAL A 153 1.95 -13.56 1.67
CA VAL A 153 0.82 -12.96 2.42
C VAL A 153 -0.37 -12.56 1.55
N MET A 154 -0.11 -12.27 0.28
CA MET A 154 -1.12 -12.08 -0.76
C MET A 154 -1.28 -13.39 -1.52
N ASP A 155 -2.53 -13.74 -1.79
CA ASP A 155 -2.81 -14.80 -2.74
C ASP A 155 -2.58 -14.29 -4.16
N GLY A 156 -2.24 -15.17 -5.09
CA GLY A 156 -2.14 -14.83 -6.49
C GLY A 156 -0.75 -14.86 -7.10
N LYS A 157 -0.73 -14.76 -8.43
CA LYS A 157 0.50 -14.84 -9.23
C LYS A 157 1.22 -13.49 -9.25
N LEU A 158 2.53 -13.51 -9.00
CA LEU A 158 3.37 -12.32 -9.13
C LEU A 158 3.60 -11.95 -10.59
N GLU A 159 3.25 -10.73 -10.95
CA GLU A 159 3.44 -10.13 -12.27
C GLU A 159 4.25 -8.84 -12.13
N ARG A 160 5.35 -8.74 -12.88
CA ARG A 160 6.22 -7.56 -12.87
C ARG A 160 5.89 -6.65 -14.05
N LEU A 161 5.75 -5.36 -13.78
CA LEU A 161 5.39 -4.38 -14.80
C LEU A 161 6.10 -3.04 -14.63
N LYS A 162 5.97 -2.21 -15.67
CA LYS A 162 6.32 -0.79 -15.62
C LYS A 162 5.18 0.00 -14.98
N GLU A 163 5.51 1.01 -14.19
CA GLU A 163 4.57 1.85 -13.45
C GLU A 163 3.36 2.34 -14.29
N ASP A 164 3.61 2.78 -15.53
CA ASP A 164 2.59 3.30 -16.46
C ASP A 164 1.51 2.28 -16.85
N ARG A 165 1.77 0.98 -16.67
CA ARG A 165 0.80 -0.09 -16.94
C ARG A 165 -0.21 -0.27 -15.82
N TRP A 166 0.09 0.19 -14.60
CA TRP A 166 -0.78 -0.03 -13.44
C TRP A 166 -2.18 0.55 -13.67
N LEU A 167 -2.28 1.82 -14.06
CA LEU A 167 -3.58 2.46 -14.29
C LEU A 167 -4.40 1.74 -15.36
N ALA A 168 -3.76 1.34 -16.46
CA ALA A 168 -4.44 0.60 -17.53
C ALA A 168 -5.02 -0.74 -17.05
N ILE A 169 -4.31 -1.44 -16.16
CA ILE A 169 -4.79 -2.69 -15.56
C ILE A 169 -6.01 -2.43 -14.68
N VAL A 170 -5.95 -1.45 -13.77
CA VAL A 170 -7.08 -1.14 -12.89
C VAL A 170 -8.28 -0.65 -13.70
N GLN A 171 -8.07 0.17 -14.74
CA GLN A 171 -9.14 0.62 -15.63
C GLN A 171 -9.76 -0.54 -16.41
N SER A 172 -8.95 -1.47 -16.94
CA SER A 172 -9.46 -2.68 -17.61
C SER A 172 -10.27 -3.55 -16.66
N TYR A 173 -9.80 -3.74 -15.43
CA TYR A 173 -10.51 -4.50 -14.41
C TYR A 173 -11.83 -3.81 -14.03
N TYR A 174 -11.83 -2.49 -13.85
CA TYR A 174 -13.05 -1.73 -13.60
C TYR A 174 -14.06 -1.88 -14.76
N ASN A 175 -13.61 -1.81 -16.01
CA ASN A 175 -14.48 -1.95 -17.19
C ASN A 175 -15.08 -3.36 -17.31
N ASN A 176 -14.35 -4.40 -16.92
CA ASN A 176 -14.83 -5.79 -16.95
C ASN A 176 -14.27 -6.62 -15.78
N PRO A 177 -14.86 -6.52 -14.56
CA PRO A 177 -14.30 -7.14 -13.36
C PRO A 177 -14.39 -8.66 -13.32
N ILE A 178 -15.16 -9.25 -14.24
CA ILE A 178 -15.35 -10.70 -14.32
C ILE A 178 -14.58 -11.34 -15.49
N ALA A 179 -13.73 -10.57 -16.18
CA ALA A 179 -12.99 -11.04 -17.36
C ALA A 179 -12.13 -12.27 -17.05
N ASN A 180 -11.38 -12.24 -15.95
CA ASN A 180 -10.45 -13.31 -15.60
C ASN A 180 -11.14 -14.63 -15.21
N TYR A 181 -12.36 -14.57 -14.65
CA TYR A 181 -13.14 -15.78 -14.38
C TYR A 181 -13.44 -16.56 -15.66
N LYS A 182 -13.82 -15.85 -16.74
CA LYS A 182 -14.06 -16.47 -18.05
C LYS A 182 -12.76 -16.94 -18.71
N LEU A 183 -11.71 -16.11 -18.70
CA LEU A 183 -10.43 -16.41 -19.33
C LEU A 183 -9.72 -17.63 -18.71
N HIS A 184 -9.82 -17.80 -17.40
CA HIS A 184 -9.17 -18.89 -16.67
C HIS A 184 -10.09 -20.07 -16.34
N ASN A 185 -11.33 -20.04 -16.83
CA ASN A 185 -12.36 -21.05 -16.53
C ASN A 185 -12.55 -21.26 -15.01
N TRP A 186 -12.51 -20.17 -14.24
CA TRP A 186 -12.73 -20.21 -12.79
C TRP A 186 -14.21 -20.25 -12.45
N LYS A 187 -14.60 -21.23 -11.64
CA LYS A 187 -15.98 -21.42 -11.18
C LYS A 187 -16.16 -20.87 -9.78
N MET A 188 -17.26 -20.13 -9.60
CA MET A 188 -17.70 -19.63 -8.30
C MET A 188 -18.92 -20.42 -7.84
N TYR A 189 -19.01 -20.64 -6.53
CA TYR A 189 -20.12 -21.33 -5.90
C TYR A 189 -20.75 -20.42 -4.84
N LYS A 190 -22.08 -20.51 -4.70
CA LYS A 190 -22.83 -19.85 -3.63
C LYS A 190 -22.58 -20.57 -2.31
N GLN A 191 -23.03 -19.96 -1.21
CA GLN A 191 -22.90 -20.55 0.13
C GLN A 191 -23.65 -21.89 0.26
N ASP A 192 -24.71 -22.09 -0.52
CA ASP A 192 -25.47 -23.34 -0.59
C ASP A 192 -24.82 -24.42 -1.47
N GLY A 193 -23.65 -24.13 -2.07
CA GLY A 193 -22.91 -25.04 -2.94
C GLY A 193 -23.33 -25.04 -4.41
N SER A 194 -24.37 -24.29 -4.80
CA SER A 194 -24.76 -24.16 -6.21
C SER A 194 -23.75 -23.31 -7.01
N GLU A 195 -23.52 -23.65 -8.28
CA GLU A 195 -22.64 -22.89 -9.16
C GLU A 195 -23.25 -21.53 -9.52
N PHE A 196 -22.42 -20.50 -9.68
CA PHE A 196 -22.84 -19.18 -10.12
C PHE A 196 -23.46 -19.22 -11.51
N THR A 197 -24.63 -18.60 -11.65
CA THR A 197 -25.27 -18.34 -12.95
C THR A 197 -24.67 -17.11 -13.62
N GLU A 198 -24.97 -16.89 -14.91
CA GLU A 198 -24.56 -15.67 -15.62
C GLU A 198 -25.05 -14.39 -14.93
N GLN A 199 -26.26 -14.43 -14.35
CA GLN A 199 -26.81 -13.31 -13.61
C GLN A 199 -26.03 -13.04 -12.31
N ASP A 200 -25.59 -14.08 -11.60
CA ASP A 200 -24.79 -13.93 -10.39
C ASP A 200 -23.43 -13.26 -10.69
N TYR A 201 -22.77 -13.66 -11.79
CA TYR A 201 -21.54 -12.99 -12.25
C TYR A 201 -21.77 -11.53 -12.64
N LYS A 202 -22.90 -11.22 -13.29
CA LYS A 202 -23.25 -9.84 -13.65
C LYS A 202 -23.49 -8.97 -12.43
N GLU A 203 -24.17 -9.50 -11.41
CA GLU A 203 -24.39 -8.81 -10.14
C GLU A 203 -23.09 -8.60 -9.38
N MET A 204 -22.24 -9.62 -9.30
CA MET A 204 -20.89 -9.51 -8.73
C MET A 204 -20.07 -8.42 -9.44
N GLY A 205 -20.06 -8.41 -10.77
CA GLY A 205 -19.35 -7.39 -11.55
C GLY A 205 -19.80 -5.97 -11.20
N ARG A 206 -21.12 -5.76 -11.08
CA ARG A 206 -21.69 -4.47 -10.64
C ARG A 206 -21.28 -4.10 -9.21
N GLN A 207 -21.28 -5.08 -8.29
CA GLN A 207 -20.83 -4.87 -6.92
C GLN A 207 -19.37 -4.44 -6.87
N ILE A 208 -18.49 -5.13 -7.62
CA ILE A 208 -17.07 -4.79 -7.72
C ILE A 208 -16.89 -3.37 -8.28
N GLN A 209 -17.59 -3.01 -9.37
CA GLN A 209 -17.55 -1.66 -9.93
C GLN A 209 -17.97 -0.60 -8.91
N ASN A 210 -19.08 -0.82 -8.20
CA ASN A 210 -19.55 0.11 -7.17
C ASN A 210 -18.54 0.26 -6.02
N GLU A 211 -17.89 -0.83 -5.62
CA GLU A 211 -16.83 -0.76 -4.62
C GLU A 211 -15.62 0.03 -5.11
N LEU A 212 -15.17 -0.20 -6.35
CA LEU A 212 -14.07 0.53 -6.95
C LEU A 212 -14.40 2.03 -7.06
N LYS A 213 -15.62 2.39 -7.51
CA LYS A 213 -16.12 3.78 -7.52
C LYS A 213 -16.06 4.40 -6.13
N ARG A 214 -16.61 3.71 -5.11
CA ARG A 214 -16.63 4.19 -3.72
C ARG A 214 -15.23 4.41 -3.14
N LYS A 215 -14.25 3.62 -3.58
CA LYS A 215 -12.85 3.67 -3.12
C LYS A 215 -11.95 4.51 -4.04
N ASN A 216 -12.50 5.20 -5.04
CA ASN A 216 -11.74 5.90 -6.09
C ASN A 216 -11.15 7.25 -5.63
N ASN A 217 -10.32 7.19 -4.58
CA ASN A 217 -9.57 8.30 -4.03
C ASN A 217 -8.14 7.85 -3.72
N PRO A 218 -7.30 7.50 -4.72
CA PRO A 218 -5.93 7.08 -4.48
C PRO A 218 -5.04 8.23 -3.96
N ILE A 219 -3.91 7.90 -3.33
CA ILE A 219 -2.91 8.91 -2.91
C ILE A 219 -2.43 9.70 -4.13
N GLU A 220 -1.96 8.99 -5.15
CA GLU A 220 -1.62 9.51 -6.47
C GLU A 220 -2.90 9.77 -7.26
N LYS A 221 -3.33 11.03 -7.37
CA LYS A 221 -4.51 11.40 -8.15
C LYS A 221 -4.38 11.01 -9.64
N GLU A 222 -3.16 10.86 -10.16
CA GLU A 222 -2.94 10.31 -11.51
C GLU A 222 -3.43 8.85 -11.68
N TYR A 223 -3.63 8.11 -10.59
CA TYR A 223 -4.17 6.75 -10.61
C TYR A 223 -5.68 6.68 -10.35
N GLN A 224 -6.37 7.83 -10.33
CA GLN A 224 -7.82 7.86 -10.17
C GLN A 224 -8.49 7.24 -11.40
N LEU A 225 -9.42 6.32 -11.17
CA LEU A 225 -10.18 5.68 -12.24
C LEU A 225 -11.10 6.68 -12.92
N ILE A 226 -11.22 6.53 -14.24
CA ILE A 226 -12.25 7.21 -15.01
C ILE A 226 -13.52 6.36 -14.88
N VAL A 227 -14.49 6.92 -14.18
CA VAL A 227 -15.76 6.27 -13.87
C VAL A 227 -16.88 7.00 -14.60
N GLU A 228 -17.41 6.38 -15.65
CA GLU A 228 -18.65 6.81 -16.30
C GLU A 228 -19.90 6.34 -15.52
#